data_AF-A0A1V3C434-F1
#
_entry.id   AF-A0A1V3C434-F1
#
_cell.length_a   1.000
_cell.length_b   1.000
_cell.length_c   1.000
_cell.angle_alpha   90.00
_cell.angle_beta   90.00
_cell.angle_gamma   90.00
#
_symmetry.space_group_name_H-M   'P 1'
#
loop_
_entity.id
_entity.type
_entity.pdbx_description
1 polymer ?
#
loop_
_entity_poly.entity_id
_entity_poly.type
_entity_poly.pdbx_seq_one_letter_code
_entity_poly.pdbx_strand_id
1 'polypeptide(L)'
;MGIDPRIGVERWSYLVSGAEVAVGFPSGAESVLVMYGEKGLFRDRVSEVVLDPETGEIEHSSTFTAPEAPGGIQEMAELGFTDTRIVVEDQVVGYQRGEEEEELWHVDPGEYCGGEELSPEDFDVASDSEHVYLSVLCAEESKAHLVALSPSQGDAAWQQSFGAGERESPPQISVVGHGPSYGAEVHPVARALNGDLGSDYLYVNSGNGKVHNPDLFDLESMNMRFPEPAGDQERAPAAILVGSPDRVEMMVTYLAADMLEEQGIVSVEEFHEDLLVREDDGSVRLTDDPAVLSSRNVRNLLLEALAQIGS
;
A
#
# COMPACT_ATOMS: atom_id res chain seq x y z
N MET A 1 -17.08 6.38 -7.04
CA MET A 1 -17.41 7.81 -7.19
C MET A 1 -16.10 8.55 -7.17
N GLY A 2 -15.84 9.42 -8.15
CA GLY A 2 -14.71 10.34 -8.14
C GLY A 2 -15.12 11.67 -7.51
N ILE A 3 -14.35 12.17 -6.56
CA ILE A 3 -14.57 13.46 -5.89
C ILE A 3 -13.42 14.40 -6.26
N ASP A 4 -13.70 15.67 -6.56
CA ASP A 4 -12.64 16.68 -6.66
C ASP A 4 -12.10 16.97 -5.25
N PRO A 5 -10.84 16.63 -4.94
CA PRO A 5 -10.32 16.79 -3.59
C PRO A 5 -10.28 18.27 -3.14
N ARG A 6 -10.26 19.23 -4.09
CA ARG A 6 -10.16 20.66 -3.76
C ARG A 6 -11.50 21.30 -3.38
N ILE A 7 -12.61 20.74 -3.86
CA ILE A 7 -13.95 21.34 -3.67
C ILE A 7 -14.95 20.36 -3.05
N GLY A 8 -14.57 19.10 -2.83
CA GLY A 8 -15.42 18.06 -2.24
C GLY A 8 -16.66 17.72 -3.07
N VAL A 9 -16.67 18.08 -4.36
CA VAL A 9 -17.81 17.84 -5.26
C VAL A 9 -17.60 16.57 -6.07
N GLU A 10 -18.64 15.75 -6.15
CA GLU A 10 -18.69 14.59 -7.05
C GLU A 10 -18.43 15.02 -8.50
N ARG A 11 -17.40 14.45 -9.11
CA ARG A 11 -17.08 14.62 -10.54
C ARG A 11 -17.84 13.59 -11.39
N TRP A 12 -17.83 12.34 -10.95
CA TRP A 12 -18.46 11.23 -11.64
C TRP A 12 -18.82 10.09 -10.67
N SER A 13 -19.79 9.27 -11.07
CA SER A 13 -20.14 8.03 -10.38
C SER A 13 -20.31 6.87 -11.35
N TYR A 14 -19.87 5.69 -10.91
CA TYR A 14 -20.07 4.43 -11.60
C TYR A 14 -21.02 3.57 -10.77
N LEU A 15 -22.12 3.12 -11.38
CA LEU A 15 -23.23 2.48 -10.67
C LEU A 15 -23.28 0.99 -10.96
N VAL A 16 -23.00 0.18 -9.93
CA VAL A 16 -23.19 -1.28 -9.96
C VAL A 16 -24.42 -1.64 -9.14
N SER A 17 -25.39 -2.32 -9.76
CA SER A 17 -26.68 -2.60 -9.13
C SER A 17 -26.73 -3.95 -8.41
N GLY A 18 -26.64 -3.89 -7.09
CA GLY A 18 -27.00 -4.99 -6.19
C GLY A 18 -25.98 -6.12 -6.08
N ALA A 19 -24.82 -6.02 -6.73
CA ALA A 19 -23.71 -6.94 -6.51
C ALA A 19 -22.85 -6.49 -5.33
N GLU A 20 -22.05 -7.42 -4.80
CA GLU A 20 -20.88 -7.05 -4.01
C GLU A 20 -19.86 -6.39 -4.94
N VAL A 21 -19.27 -5.29 -4.51
CA VAL A 21 -18.37 -4.47 -5.31
C VAL A 21 -17.07 -4.31 -4.53
N ALA A 22 -15.97 -4.61 -5.20
CA ALA A 22 -14.63 -4.27 -4.77
C ALA A 22 -14.10 -3.13 -5.64
N VAL A 23 -13.36 -2.23 -5.01
CA VAL A 23 -12.66 -1.14 -5.70
C VAL A 23 -11.21 -1.18 -5.29
N GLY A 24 -10.34 -1.12 -6.28
CA GLY A 24 -8.91 -1.03 -6.08
C GLY A 24 -8.25 -0.13 -7.11
N PHE A 25 -6.96 0.08 -6.92
CA PHE A 25 -6.18 1.07 -7.64
C PHE A 25 -4.88 0.39 -8.09
N PRO A 26 -4.98 -0.52 -9.07
CA PRO A 26 -3.84 -1.28 -9.54
C PRO A 26 -2.84 -0.33 -10.16
N SER A 27 -1.56 -0.48 -9.81
CA SER A 27 -0.51 0.51 -10.11
C SER A 27 -0.68 1.89 -9.48
N GLY A 28 -1.48 2.02 -8.41
CA GLY A 28 -1.77 3.29 -7.78
C GLY A 28 -2.92 4.06 -8.44
N ALA A 29 -2.91 5.38 -8.36
CA ALA A 29 -4.03 6.24 -8.75
C ALA A 29 -4.15 6.54 -10.26
N GLU A 30 -3.40 5.82 -11.09
CA GLU A 30 -3.46 5.98 -12.55
C GLU A 30 -4.72 5.37 -13.15
N SER A 31 -5.32 4.39 -12.49
CA SER A 31 -6.58 3.78 -12.90
C SER A 31 -7.46 3.41 -11.70
N VAL A 32 -8.77 3.36 -11.90
CA VAL A 32 -9.71 2.83 -10.90
C VAL A 32 -10.22 1.49 -11.38
N LEU A 33 -9.94 0.44 -10.63
CA LEU A 33 -10.49 -0.88 -10.89
C LEU A 33 -11.76 -1.09 -10.08
N VAL A 34 -12.82 -1.51 -10.76
CA VAL A 34 -14.07 -1.94 -10.14
C VAL A 34 -14.31 -3.40 -10.49
N MET A 35 -14.38 -4.25 -9.47
CA MET A 35 -14.76 -5.66 -9.61
C MET A 35 -16.11 -5.92 -8.96
N TYR A 36 -16.96 -6.73 -9.60
CA TYR A 36 -18.24 -7.12 -9.00
C TYR A 36 -18.73 -8.47 -9.51
N GLY A 37 -19.36 -9.25 -8.61
CA GLY A 37 -19.92 -10.55 -8.95
C GLY A 37 -21.24 -10.46 -9.75
N GLU A 38 -21.44 -11.36 -10.70
CA GLU A 38 -22.73 -11.48 -11.40
C GLU A 38 -23.78 -12.19 -10.54
N LYS A 39 -25.05 -11.80 -10.70
CA LYS A 39 -26.17 -12.48 -10.04
C LYS A 39 -26.73 -13.62 -10.89
N GLY A 40 -27.31 -14.61 -10.22
CA GLY A 40 -28.19 -15.59 -10.84
C GLY A 40 -27.51 -16.93 -11.12
N LEU A 41 -27.45 -17.33 -12.39
CA LEU A 41 -26.89 -18.62 -12.83
C LEU A 41 -25.35 -18.58 -12.99
N PHE A 42 -24.75 -17.40 -12.93
CA PHE A 42 -23.32 -17.16 -13.16
C PHE A 42 -22.65 -16.52 -11.94
N ARG A 43 -22.93 -17.05 -10.74
CA ARG A 43 -22.43 -16.45 -9.47
C ARG A 43 -20.92 -16.54 -9.30
N ASP A 44 -20.31 -17.44 -10.06
CA ASP A 44 -18.89 -17.64 -10.20
C ASP A 44 -18.25 -16.62 -11.14
N ARG A 45 -19.04 -15.81 -11.86
CA ARG A 45 -18.51 -14.78 -12.75
C ARG A 45 -18.29 -13.46 -12.02
N VAL A 46 -17.15 -12.87 -12.31
CA VAL A 46 -16.78 -11.53 -11.87
C VAL A 46 -16.57 -10.67 -13.11
N SER A 47 -17.21 -9.51 -13.10
CA SER A 47 -16.92 -8.45 -14.04
C SER A 47 -15.84 -7.55 -13.48
N GLU A 48 -14.87 -7.22 -14.31
CA GLU A 48 -13.79 -6.28 -14.04
C GLU A 48 -13.94 -5.09 -14.98
N VAL A 49 -13.86 -3.88 -14.43
CA VAL A 49 -13.99 -2.63 -15.18
C VAL A 49 -12.88 -1.68 -14.75
N VAL A 50 -12.04 -1.27 -15.71
CA VAL A 50 -11.01 -0.26 -15.52
C VAL A 50 -11.59 1.09 -15.96
N LEU A 51 -11.55 2.07 -15.06
CA LEU A 51 -12.06 3.41 -15.28
C LEU A 51 -10.91 4.43 -15.24
N ASP A 52 -10.99 5.41 -16.13
CA ASP A 52 -10.16 6.61 -16.06
C ASP A 52 -10.51 7.38 -14.77
N PRO A 53 -9.52 7.70 -13.91
CA PRO A 53 -9.77 8.30 -12.60
C PRO A 53 -10.32 9.74 -12.69
N GLU A 54 -10.01 10.48 -13.76
CA GLU A 54 -10.40 11.88 -13.91
C GLU A 54 -11.85 12.01 -14.42
N THR A 55 -12.25 11.14 -15.33
CA THR A 55 -13.50 11.23 -16.11
C THR A 55 -14.52 10.16 -15.74
N GLY A 56 -14.08 9.01 -15.22
CA GLY A 56 -14.92 7.84 -14.99
C GLY A 56 -15.30 7.10 -16.28
N GLU A 57 -14.67 7.41 -17.42
CA GLU A 57 -14.87 6.67 -18.67
C GLU A 57 -14.30 5.25 -18.55
N ILE A 58 -14.98 4.29 -19.18
CA ILE A 58 -14.54 2.89 -19.19
C ILE A 58 -13.42 2.75 -20.21
N GLU A 59 -12.21 2.44 -19.74
CA GLU A 59 -11.06 2.15 -20.57
C GLU A 59 -11.03 0.68 -20.98
N HIS A 60 -11.36 -0.21 -20.04
CA HIS A 60 -11.41 -1.65 -20.24
C HIS A 60 -12.54 -2.30 -19.44
N SER A 61 -13.07 -3.41 -19.96
CA SER A 61 -14.10 -4.20 -19.30
C SER A 61 -13.98 -5.66 -19.73
N SER A 62 -13.95 -6.58 -18.77
CA SER A 62 -13.91 -8.02 -19.00
C SER A 62 -14.83 -8.76 -18.02
N THR A 63 -15.18 -10.00 -18.33
CA THR A 63 -15.88 -10.89 -17.39
C THR A 63 -15.18 -12.24 -17.42
N PHE A 64 -14.84 -12.75 -16.25
CA PHE A 64 -14.16 -14.03 -16.06
C PHE A 64 -14.80 -14.87 -14.97
N THR A 65 -14.37 -16.12 -14.84
CA THR A 65 -14.76 -16.98 -13.72
C THR A 65 -13.77 -16.75 -12.59
N ALA A 66 -14.23 -16.23 -11.46
CA ALA A 66 -13.34 -15.93 -10.35
C ALA A 66 -12.77 -17.22 -9.77
N PRO A 67 -11.46 -17.27 -9.52
CA PRO A 67 -10.84 -18.34 -8.75
C PRO A 67 -11.37 -18.33 -7.31
N GLU A 68 -11.27 -19.46 -6.62
CA GLU A 68 -11.60 -19.56 -5.19
C GLU A 68 -10.44 -18.97 -4.36
N ALA A 69 -10.17 -17.67 -4.54
CA ALA A 69 -9.10 -16.97 -3.83
C ALA A 69 -9.51 -16.66 -2.37
N PRO A 70 -8.60 -16.79 -1.38
CA PRO A 70 -8.90 -16.58 0.04
C PRO A 70 -9.48 -15.20 0.38
N GLY A 71 -8.99 -14.12 -0.24
CA GLY A 71 -9.45 -12.74 -0.02
C GLY A 71 -10.57 -12.27 -0.96
N GLY A 72 -11.04 -13.14 -1.85
CA GLY A 72 -12.16 -12.87 -2.75
C GLY A 72 -11.92 -11.69 -3.71
N ILE A 73 -13.00 -11.02 -4.12
CA ILE A 73 -12.92 -9.95 -5.13
C ILE A 73 -12.22 -8.68 -4.65
N GLN A 74 -12.13 -8.44 -3.34
CA GLN A 74 -11.45 -7.27 -2.79
C GLN A 74 -9.93 -7.38 -2.97
N GLU A 75 -9.36 -8.53 -2.61
CA GLU A 75 -7.94 -8.81 -2.80
C GLU A 75 -7.56 -8.74 -4.29
N MET A 76 -8.36 -9.35 -5.17
CA MET A 76 -8.12 -9.25 -6.63
C MET A 76 -8.21 -7.82 -7.17
N ALA A 77 -9.00 -6.95 -6.53
CA ALA A 77 -9.11 -5.56 -6.95
C ALA A 77 -7.89 -4.72 -6.53
N GLU A 78 -7.31 -5.05 -5.38
CA GLU A 78 -6.15 -4.38 -4.80
C GLU A 78 -4.83 -4.84 -5.44
N LEU A 79 -4.78 -6.09 -5.90
CA LEU A 79 -3.57 -6.68 -6.47
C LEU A 79 -3.46 -6.47 -7.99
N GLY A 80 -2.27 -6.05 -8.41
CA GLY A 80 -1.85 -6.01 -9.81
C GLY A 80 -1.72 -4.62 -10.41
N PHE A 81 -1.79 -4.61 -11.74
CA PHE A 81 -1.38 -3.49 -12.59
C PHE A 81 -2.46 -3.19 -13.63
N THR A 82 -2.33 -2.07 -14.34
CA THR A 82 -3.28 -1.63 -15.37
C THR A 82 -3.54 -2.73 -16.41
N ASP A 83 -2.49 -3.45 -16.83
CA ASP A 83 -2.56 -4.49 -17.87
C ASP A 83 -2.44 -5.92 -17.32
N THR A 84 -2.30 -6.10 -16.01
CA THR A 84 -2.01 -7.41 -15.40
C THR A 84 -2.81 -7.60 -14.13
N ARG A 85 -3.56 -8.70 -14.04
CA ARG A 85 -4.31 -9.11 -12.86
C ARG A 85 -3.50 -10.15 -12.12
N ILE A 86 -3.41 -10.00 -10.80
CA ILE A 86 -2.71 -10.94 -9.93
C ILE A 86 -3.75 -11.75 -9.17
N VAL A 87 -3.61 -13.07 -9.23
CA VAL A 87 -4.45 -14.03 -8.54
C VAL A 87 -3.58 -14.79 -7.54
N VAL A 88 -4.11 -14.98 -6.35
CA VAL A 88 -3.46 -15.70 -5.26
C VAL A 88 -4.30 -16.92 -4.88
N GLU A 89 -3.75 -18.10 -5.13
CA GLU A 89 -4.29 -19.40 -4.69
C GLU A 89 -3.21 -20.12 -3.87
N ASP A 90 -2.82 -21.35 -4.21
CA ASP A 90 -1.59 -22.00 -3.75
C ASP A 90 -0.34 -21.42 -4.44
N GLN A 91 -0.55 -20.67 -5.53
CA GLN A 91 0.48 -19.99 -6.32
C GLN A 91 0.09 -18.52 -6.52
N VAL A 92 1.07 -17.71 -6.92
CA VAL A 92 0.84 -16.33 -7.37
C VAL A 92 0.90 -16.31 -8.89
N VAL A 93 -0.22 -15.97 -9.53
CA VAL A 93 -0.36 -16.02 -10.99
C VAL A 93 -0.67 -14.65 -11.55
N GLY A 94 0.08 -14.24 -12.58
CA GLY A 94 -0.16 -13.04 -13.36
C GLY A 94 -0.91 -13.34 -14.65
N TYR A 95 -2.10 -12.78 -14.80
CA TYR A 95 -2.90 -12.86 -16.03
C TYR A 95 -2.91 -11.55 -16.78
N GLN A 96 -2.87 -11.60 -18.11
CA GLN A 96 -3.15 -10.43 -18.92
C GLN A 96 -4.59 -9.96 -18.70
N ARG A 97 -4.79 -8.66 -18.50
CA ARG A 97 -6.12 -8.06 -18.48
C ARG A 97 -6.59 -7.88 -19.93
N GLY A 98 -7.71 -8.50 -20.29
CA GLY A 98 -8.15 -8.61 -21.67
C GLY A 98 -9.41 -9.46 -21.86
N GLU A 99 -9.84 -9.58 -23.12
CA GLU A 99 -10.95 -10.48 -23.49
C GLU A 99 -10.56 -11.96 -23.40
N GLU A 100 -9.28 -12.27 -23.60
CA GLU A 100 -8.72 -13.62 -23.48
C GLU A 100 -7.85 -13.67 -22.22
N GLU A 101 -8.18 -14.56 -21.29
CA GLU A 101 -7.37 -14.79 -20.09
C GLU A 101 -6.11 -15.56 -20.47
N GLU A 102 -5.05 -14.83 -20.79
CA GLU A 102 -3.72 -15.39 -21.02
C GLU A 102 -2.89 -15.32 -19.73
N GLU A 103 -2.44 -16.47 -19.25
CA GLU A 103 -1.44 -16.54 -18.19
C GLU A 103 -0.12 -15.99 -18.73
N LEU A 104 0.40 -14.96 -18.07
CA LEU A 104 1.70 -14.35 -18.41
C LEU A 104 2.84 -15.06 -17.68
N TRP A 105 2.63 -15.34 -16.40
CA TRP A 105 3.60 -15.97 -15.52
C TRP A 105 2.90 -16.54 -14.28
N HIS A 106 3.54 -17.51 -13.64
CA HIS A 106 3.18 -18.00 -12.30
C HIS A 106 4.44 -18.14 -11.46
N VAL A 107 4.28 -18.01 -10.15
CA VAL A 107 5.32 -18.22 -9.15
C VAL A 107 4.76 -19.11 -8.05
N ASP A 108 5.47 -20.18 -7.73
CA ASP A 108 5.21 -21.03 -6.59
C ASP A 108 6.02 -20.51 -5.39
N PRO A 109 5.36 -19.98 -4.32
CA PRO A 109 6.05 -19.50 -3.12
C PRO A 109 6.97 -20.54 -2.48
N GLY A 110 6.67 -21.83 -2.64
CA GLY A 110 7.46 -22.95 -2.17
C GLY A 110 8.87 -23.01 -2.75
N GLU A 111 9.11 -22.44 -3.93
CA GLU A 111 10.44 -22.37 -4.54
C GLU A 111 11.43 -21.57 -3.68
N TYR A 112 10.93 -20.59 -2.90
CA TYR A 112 11.74 -19.83 -1.95
C TYR A 112 12.04 -20.61 -0.66
N CYS A 113 11.33 -21.70 -0.41
CA CYS A 113 11.49 -22.61 0.73
C CYS A 113 12.06 -23.98 0.31
N GLY A 114 12.86 -24.01 -0.77
CA GLY A 114 13.50 -25.24 -1.23
C GLY A 114 12.56 -26.26 -1.88
N GLY A 115 11.38 -25.81 -2.33
CA GLY A 115 10.34 -26.64 -2.94
C GLY A 115 9.35 -27.25 -1.92
N GLU A 116 9.23 -26.65 -0.74
CA GLU A 116 8.19 -26.97 0.24
C GLU A 116 6.80 -26.65 -0.35
N GLU A 117 5.82 -27.54 -0.15
CA GLU A 117 4.43 -27.26 -0.54
C GLU A 117 3.82 -26.33 0.51
N LEU A 118 3.60 -25.07 0.12
CA LEU A 118 3.06 -24.05 1.01
C LEU A 118 1.56 -23.88 0.82
N SER A 119 0.89 -23.52 1.89
CA SER A 119 -0.51 -23.12 1.87
C SER A 119 -0.65 -21.59 1.83
N PRO A 120 -1.82 -21.05 1.45
CA PRO A 120 -2.03 -19.60 1.39
C PRO A 120 -1.86 -18.86 2.73
N GLU A 121 -1.82 -19.57 3.86
CA GLU A 121 -1.54 -18.98 5.19
C GLU A 121 -0.04 -18.82 5.47
N ASP A 122 0.83 -19.47 4.70
CA ASP A 122 2.28 -19.43 4.86
C ASP A 122 2.94 -18.27 4.10
N PHE A 123 2.17 -17.56 3.28
CA PHE A 123 2.65 -16.41 2.54
C PHE A 123 1.62 -15.27 2.47
N ASP A 124 2.11 -14.06 2.22
CA ASP A 124 1.32 -12.84 2.06
C ASP A 124 1.75 -12.14 0.77
N VAL A 125 0.80 -11.47 0.10
CA VAL A 125 1.01 -10.83 -1.21
C VAL A 125 0.50 -9.40 -1.19
N ALA A 126 1.30 -8.49 -1.73
CA ALA A 126 0.89 -7.11 -1.97
C ALA A 126 1.49 -6.60 -3.28
N SER A 127 1.04 -5.46 -3.80
CA SER A 127 1.63 -4.86 -5.00
C SER A 127 1.64 -3.33 -4.96
N ASP A 128 2.63 -2.71 -5.61
CA ASP A 128 2.60 -1.31 -6.04
C ASP A 128 2.59 -1.20 -7.57
N SER A 129 2.96 -0.04 -8.11
CA SER A 129 3.12 0.24 -9.54
C SER A 129 4.32 -0.42 -10.20
N GLU A 130 5.28 -0.92 -9.42
CA GLU A 130 6.56 -1.42 -9.93
C GLU A 130 6.75 -2.92 -9.69
N HIS A 131 6.18 -3.46 -8.61
CA HIS A 131 6.45 -4.81 -8.13
C HIS A 131 5.23 -5.50 -7.52
N VAL A 132 5.25 -6.84 -7.59
CA VAL A 132 4.46 -7.71 -6.71
C VAL A 132 5.38 -8.17 -5.59
N TYR A 133 4.98 -7.96 -4.35
CA TYR A 133 5.70 -8.37 -3.16
C TYR A 133 5.13 -9.66 -2.62
N LEU A 134 6.01 -10.61 -2.33
CA LEU A 134 5.69 -11.89 -1.72
C LEU A 134 6.48 -12.02 -0.42
N SER A 135 5.77 -12.23 0.69
CA SER A 135 6.35 -12.52 2.00
C SER A 135 6.07 -13.97 2.32
N VAL A 136 7.12 -14.78 2.52
CA VAL A 136 7.00 -16.24 2.70
C VAL A 136 7.63 -16.65 4.02
N LEU A 137 6.98 -17.52 4.78
CA LEU A 137 7.55 -18.17 5.95
C LEU A 137 7.94 -19.62 5.61
N CYS A 138 9.24 -19.92 5.65
CA CYS A 138 9.76 -21.27 5.46
C CYS A 138 9.98 -21.93 6.82
N ALA A 139 8.98 -22.66 7.31
CA ALA A 139 9.01 -23.27 8.64
C ALA A 139 10.17 -24.26 8.80
N GLU A 140 10.42 -25.12 7.80
CA GLU A 140 11.50 -26.11 7.84
C GLU A 140 12.89 -25.49 7.84
N GLU A 141 13.06 -24.35 7.16
CA GLU A 141 14.34 -23.63 7.09
C GLU A 141 14.55 -22.63 8.22
N SER A 142 13.52 -22.39 9.04
CA SER A 142 13.50 -21.31 10.05
C SER A 142 13.86 -19.94 9.45
N LYS A 143 13.34 -19.65 8.26
CA LYS A 143 13.55 -18.38 7.54
C LYS A 143 12.23 -17.75 7.14
N ALA A 144 12.26 -16.44 6.96
CA ALA A 144 11.24 -15.73 6.19
C ALA A 144 11.91 -14.99 5.03
N HIS A 145 11.20 -14.89 3.92
CA HIS A 145 11.66 -14.19 2.73
C HIS A 145 10.71 -13.06 2.40
N LEU A 146 11.26 -11.93 1.95
CA LEU A 146 10.52 -10.90 1.25
C LEU A 146 11.10 -10.82 -0.16
N VAL A 147 10.25 -11.01 -1.16
CA VAL A 147 10.63 -11.05 -2.56
C VAL A 147 9.86 -9.98 -3.31
N ALA A 148 10.54 -9.21 -4.15
CA ALA A 148 9.88 -8.36 -5.13
C ALA A 148 9.98 -8.99 -6.51
N LEU A 149 8.83 -9.28 -7.11
CA LEU A 149 8.68 -9.89 -8.42
C LEU A 149 8.44 -8.81 -9.48
N SER A 150 8.93 -9.08 -10.69
CA SER A 150 8.66 -8.26 -11.87
C SER A 150 7.21 -8.45 -12.32
N PRO A 151 6.42 -7.38 -12.50
CA PRO A 151 5.03 -7.45 -12.95
C PRO A 151 4.83 -8.19 -14.27
N SER A 152 5.84 -8.13 -15.14
CA SER A 152 5.75 -8.62 -16.52
C SER A 152 6.23 -10.05 -16.69
N GLN A 153 7.05 -10.56 -15.76
CA GLN A 153 7.77 -11.83 -15.94
C GLN A 153 7.66 -12.76 -14.73
N GLY A 154 7.26 -12.27 -13.55
CA GLY A 154 7.29 -13.05 -12.32
C GLY A 154 8.69 -13.28 -11.75
N ASP A 155 9.76 -12.90 -12.46
CA ASP A 155 11.13 -13.04 -11.97
C ASP A 155 11.43 -12.13 -10.77
N ALA A 156 12.22 -12.62 -9.81
CA ALA A 156 12.65 -11.84 -8.66
C ALA A 156 13.60 -10.70 -9.06
N ALA A 157 13.15 -9.45 -8.85
CA ALA A 157 13.97 -8.26 -8.99
C ALA A 157 14.97 -8.12 -7.83
N TRP A 158 14.52 -8.42 -6.61
CA TRP A 158 15.35 -8.53 -5.42
C TRP A 158 14.69 -9.45 -4.39
N GLN A 159 15.48 -9.91 -3.44
CA GLN A 159 15.04 -10.76 -2.32
C GLN A 159 15.79 -10.37 -1.05
N GLN A 160 15.06 -10.33 0.06
CA GLN A 160 15.59 -10.23 1.41
C GLN A 160 15.23 -11.49 2.19
N SER A 161 16.11 -11.91 3.10
CA SER A 161 15.93 -13.08 3.94
C SER A 161 16.15 -12.71 5.39
N PHE A 162 15.31 -13.26 6.25
CA PHE A 162 15.33 -13.05 7.70
C PHE A 162 15.29 -14.40 8.41
N GLY A 163 15.80 -14.47 9.64
CA GLY A 163 15.52 -15.59 10.51
C GLY A 163 14.05 -15.56 10.96
N ALA A 164 13.30 -16.65 10.78
CA ALA A 164 11.90 -16.74 11.20
C ALA A 164 11.72 -16.57 12.72
N GLY A 165 12.68 -17.05 13.51
CA GLY A 165 12.55 -17.08 14.97
C GLY A 165 11.40 -17.99 15.39
N GLU A 166 10.52 -17.47 16.24
CA GLU A 166 9.33 -18.18 16.75
C GLU A 166 8.03 -17.78 16.03
N ARG A 167 8.12 -17.28 14.80
CA ARG A 167 6.92 -16.86 14.05
C ARG A 167 6.09 -18.04 13.61
N GLU A 168 4.78 -17.86 13.67
CA GLU A 168 3.76 -18.81 13.18
C GLU A 168 3.09 -18.32 11.88
N SER A 169 3.40 -17.10 11.42
CA SER A 169 2.86 -16.52 10.20
C SER A 169 3.91 -15.67 9.47
N PRO A 170 3.81 -15.52 8.13
CA PRO A 170 4.67 -14.62 7.37
C PRO A 170 4.55 -13.17 7.90
N PRO A 171 5.59 -12.34 7.74
CA PRO A 171 5.48 -10.90 7.92
C PRO A 171 4.37 -10.32 7.04
N GLN A 172 3.48 -9.51 7.62
CA GLN A 172 2.44 -8.81 6.84
C GLN A 172 3.09 -7.74 5.96
N ILE A 173 2.74 -7.69 4.69
CA ILE A 173 3.20 -6.63 3.78
C ILE A 173 2.18 -5.50 3.77
N SER A 174 2.66 -4.26 3.80
CA SER A 174 1.83 -3.09 3.57
C SER A 174 2.58 -2.12 2.66
N VAL A 175 1.96 -1.77 1.54
CA VAL A 175 2.62 -1.04 0.48
C VAL A 175 2.27 0.44 0.54
N VAL A 176 3.29 1.30 0.61
CA VAL A 176 3.14 2.76 0.54
C VAL A 176 3.04 3.18 -0.92
N GLY A 177 1.85 2.99 -1.49
CA GLY A 177 1.57 3.19 -2.91
C GLY A 177 1.51 4.65 -3.38
N HIS A 178 1.38 4.80 -4.70
CA HIS A 178 1.13 6.08 -5.39
C HIS A 178 -0.38 6.29 -5.48
N GLY A 179 -1.01 6.95 -4.51
CA GLY A 179 -2.43 7.26 -4.61
C GLY A 179 -2.90 8.27 -3.57
N PRO A 180 -4.14 8.79 -3.67
CA PRO A 180 -4.69 9.64 -2.64
C PRO A 180 -4.66 8.87 -1.34
N SER A 181 -4.21 9.54 -0.27
CA SER A 181 -4.28 9.01 1.08
C SER A 181 -5.75 8.68 1.36
N TYR A 182 -6.11 7.40 1.24
CA TYR A 182 -7.28 6.91 1.95
C TYR A 182 -7.08 7.31 3.41
N GLY A 183 -8.12 7.82 4.07
CA GLY A 183 -8.00 8.42 5.41
C GLY A 183 -7.11 7.62 6.37
N ALA A 184 -6.55 8.30 7.38
CA ALA A 184 -5.50 7.78 8.26
C ALA A 184 -5.73 6.34 8.80
N GLU A 185 -6.99 5.89 8.92
CA GLU A 185 -7.36 4.55 9.39
C GLU A 185 -6.85 3.40 8.50
N VAL A 186 -6.64 3.61 7.20
CA VAL A 186 -6.23 2.55 6.26
C VAL A 186 -4.85 2.78 5.64
N HIS A 187 -4.29 3.99 5.77
CA HIS A 187 -2.99 4.30 5.21
C HIS A 187 -1.86 3.57 5.98
N PRO A 188 -1.00 2.75 5.32
CA PRO A 188 0.03 1.96 6.00
C PRO A 188 0.93 2.76 6.94
N VAL A 189 1.36 3.95 6.50
CA VAL A 189 2.20 4.83 7.31
C VAL A 189 1.46 5.37 8.54
N ALA A 190 0.18 5.71 8.40
CA ALA A 190 -0.61 6.21 9.53
C ALA A 190 -0.83 5.09 10.56
N ARG A 191 -1.14 3.87 10.10
CA ARG A 191 -1.21 2.67 10.96
C ARG A 191 0.11 2.41 11.69
N ALA A 192 1.25 2.57 11.03
CA ALA A 192 2.57 2.46 11.67
C ALA A 192 2.76 3.52 12.77
N LEU A 193 2.48 4.80 12.46
CA LEU A 193 2.60 5.90 13.42
C LEU A 193 1.65 5.76 14.62
N ASN A 194 0.44 5.24 14.40
CA ASN A 194 -0.51 4.95 15.47
C ASN A 194 -0.13 3.71 16.31
N GLY A 195 0.85 2.92 15.87
CA GLY A 195 1.27 1.69 16.53
C GLY A 195 0.39 0.47 16.23
N ASP A 196 -0.48 0.54 15.22
CA ASP A 196 -1.36 -0.57 14.82
C ASP A 196 -0.57 -1.76 14.27
N LEU A 197 0.65 -1.53 13.80
CA LEU A 197 1.59 -2.57 13.35
C LEU A 197 2.49 -3.09 14.48
N GLY A 198 2.27 -2.61 15.71
CA GLY A 198 3.14 -2.87 16.85
C GLY A 198 4.48 -2.16 16.74
N SER A 199 5.47 -2.62 17.53
CA SER A 199 6.83 -2.08 17.55
C SER A 199 7.84 -2.91 16.74
N ASP A 200 7.36 -3.96 16.05
CA ASP A 200 8.20 -4.91 15.31
C ASP A 200 7.89 -4.82 13.81
N TYR A 201 8.15 -3.67 13.21
CA TYR A 201 7.94 -3.44 11.79
C TYR A 201 9.16 -2.81 11.12
N LEU A 202 9.38 -3.10 9.84
CA LEU A 202 10.49 -2.54 9.05
C LEU A 202 9.95 -1.67 7.91
N TYR A 203 10.66 -0.60 7.58
CA TYR A 203 10.51 0.06 6.27
C TYR A 203 11.53 -0.52 5.30
N VAL A 204 11.09 -0.95 4.13
CA VAL A 204 11.92 -1.52 3.08
C VAL A 204 11.76 -0.70 1.80
N ASN A 205 12.89 -0.37 1.18
CA ASN A 205 12.95 0.34 -0.10
C ASN A 205 12.44 -0.56 -1.23
N SER A 206 11.33 -0.15 -1.87
CA SER A 206 10.71 -0.86 -2.99
C SER A 206 11.67 -1.19 -4.13
N GLY A 207 12.64 -0.31 -4.42
CA GLY A 207 13.52 -0.46 -5.59
C GLY A 207 14.73 -1.37 -5.38
N ASN A 208 15.08 -1.73 -4.13
CA ASN A 208 16.28 -2.55 -3.89
C ASN A 208 16.24 -3.44 -2.64
N GLY A 209 15.13 -3.49 -1.91
CA GLY A 209 14.96 -4.35 -0.74
C GLY A 209 15.79 -3.95 0.48
N LYS A 210 16.43 -2.78 0.50
CA LYS A 210 17.18 -2.34 1.69
C LYS A 210 16.26 -1.75 2.74
N VAL A 211 16.55 -2.03 4.00
CA VAL A 211 15.92 -1.35 5.13
C VAL A 211 16.19 0.15 5.05
N HIS A 212 15.17 0.94 5.31
CA HIS A 212 15.20 2.39 5.37
C HIS A 212 14.73 2.84 6.76
N ASN A 213 15.33 3.89 7.31
CA ASN A 213 14.83 4.53 8.53
C ASN A 213 14.49 5.99 8.20
N PRO A 214 13.22 6.42 8.29
CA PRO A 214 12.83 7.81 8.02
C PRO A 214 13.45 8.82 9.00
N ASP A 215 13.89 9.97 8.49
CA ASP A 215 14.52 11.07 9.27
C ASP A 215 13.66 11.55 10.46
N LEU A 216 12.33 11.38 10.41
CA LEU A 216 11.43 11.72 11.51
C LEU A 216 11.88 11.07 12.83
N PHE A 217 12.33 9.81 12.77
CA PHE A 217 12.73 9.04 13.94
C PHE A 217 14.15 9.37 14.44
N ASP A 218 14.88 10.26 13.77
CA ASP A 218 16.12 10.82 14.32
C ASP A 218 15.84 12.02 15.25
N LEU A 219 14.59 12.51 15.29
CA LEU A 219 14.17 13.59 16.18
C LEU A 219 13.75 13.03 17.55
N GLU A 220 14.50 13.40 18.60
CA GLU A 220 14.21 12.95 19.98
C GLU A 220 12.76 13.25 20.41
N SER A 221 12.23 14.40 19.99
CA SER A 221 10.85 14.81 20.26
C SER A 221 9.80 13.90 19.62
N MET A 222 10.13 13.25 18.50
CA MET A 222 9.23 12.37 17.77
C MET A 222 9.28 10.94 18.31
N ASN A 223 10.46 10.45 18.69
CA ASN A 223 10.63 9.11 19.27
C ASN A 223 9.89 8.93 20.60
N MET A 224 9.61 10.03 21.30
CA MET A 224 8.76 10.00 22.51
C MET A 224 7.26 9.89 22.22
N ARG A 225 6.83 10.15 20.97
CA ARG A 225 5.42 10.26 20.59
C ARG A 225 4.96 9.13 19.68
N PHE A 226 5.83 8.70 18.77
CA PHE A 226 5.55 7.65 17.80
C PHE A 226 6.42 6.42 18.09
N PRO A 227 5.89 5.20 17.85
CA PRO A 227 6.70 4.00 17.91
C PRO A 227 7.78 4.06 16.83
N GLU A 228 9.02 3.78 17.21
CA GLU A 228 10.14 3.69 16.26
C GLU A 228 10.04 2.35 15.50
N PRO A 229 10.31 2.33 14.19
CA PRO A 229 10.46 1.07 13.46
C PRO A 229 11.55 0.20 14.08
N ALA A 230 11.43 -1.11 13.90
CA ALA A 230 12.52 -2.01 14.23
C ALA A 230 13.76 -1.67 13.37
N GLY A 231 14.95 -1.75 13.96
CA GLY A 231 16.18 -1.81 13.18
C GLY A 231 16.32 -3.15 12.45
N ASP A 232 17.26 -3.24 11.52
CA ASP A 232 17.63 -4.53 10.89
C ASP A 232 18.24 -5.47 11.96
N GLN A 233 17.44 -6.42 12.44
CA GLN A 233 17.77 -7.33 13.54
C GLN A 233 18.07 -8.76 13.08
N GLU A 234 18.27 -8.99 11.77
CA GLU A 234 18.42 -10.33 11.17
C GLU A 234 17.24 -11.30 11.44
N ARG A 235 16.17 -10.84 12.11
CA ARG A 235 14.93 -11.56 12.42
C ARG A 235 13.77 -10.98 11.63
N ALA A 236 12.83 -11.83 11.24
CA ALA A 236 11.64 -11.46 10.51
C ALA A 236 10.72 -10.55 11.36
N PRO A 237 10.37 -9.34 10.89
CA PRO A 237 9.46 -8.45 11.61
C PRO A 237 8.02 -8.95 11.55
N ALA A 238 7.14 -8.37 12.35
CA ALA A 238 5.69 -8.57 12.28
C ALA A 238 5.06 -7.98 11.02
N ALA A 239 5.50 -6.79 10.64
CA ALA A 239 5.02 -6.13 9.45
C ALA A 239 6.18 -5.51 8.65
N ILE A 240 5.99 -5.38 7.35
CA ILE A 240 6.93 -4.75 6.45
C ILE A 240 6.19 -3.68 5.67
N LEU A 241 6.63 -2.44 5.80
CA LEU A 241 6.16 -1.33 4.99
C LEU A 241 7.11 -1.18 3.80
N VAL A 242 6.59 -1.39 2.61
CA VAL A 242 7.39 -1.31 1.38
C VAL A 242 7.04 -0.04 0.62
N GLY A 243 8.04 0.72 0.20
CA GLY A 243 7.82 1.92 -0.62
C GLY A 243 9.11 2.62 -1.01
N SER A 244 9.02 3.63 -1.87
CA SER A 244 10.18 4.42 -2.24
C SER A 244 10.62 5.30 -1.06
N PRO A 245 11.93 5.45 -0.78
CA PRO A 245 12.40 6.18 0.40
C PRO A 245 11.86 7.62 0.46
N ASP A 246 11.96 8.37 -0.64
CA ASP A 246 11.48 9.75 -0.71
C ASP A 246 9.97 9.85 -0.39
N ARG A 247 9.17 8.86 -0.82
CA ARG A 247 7.73 8.81 -0.55
C ARG A 247 7.44 8.45 0.90
N VAL A 248 8.08 7.39 1.41
CA VAL A 248 7.90 6.94 2.80
C VAL A 248 8.27 8.08 3.76
N GLU A 249 9.43 8.71 3.55
CA GLU A 249 9.92 9.80 4.38
C GLU A 249 8.96 11.00 4.37
N MET A 250 8.45 11.37 3.19
CA MET A 250 7.47 12.44 3.05
C MET A 250 6.16 12.10 3.75
N MET A 251 5.61 10.92 3.52
CA MET A 251 4.33 10.49 4.14
C MET A 251 4.44 10.36 5.65
N VAL A 252 5.55 9.84 6.15
CA VAL A 252 5.83 9.72 7.61
C VAL A 252 5.85 11.11 8.24
N THR A 253 6.57 12.05 7.63
CA THR A 253 6.67 13.43 8.15
C THR A 253 5.32 14.14 8.12
N TYR A 254 4.60 14.05 7.00
CA TYR A 254 3.31 14.71 6.83
C TYR A 254 2.25 14.17 7.78
N LEU A 255 2.06 12.84 7.80
CA LEU A 255 1.04 12.22 8.65
C LEU A 255 1.35 12.38 10.14
N ALA A 256 2.63 12.41 10.53
CA ALA A 256 3.00 12.75 11.89
C ALA A 256 2.60 14.19 12.25
N ALA A 257 2.86 15.15 11.37
CA ALA A 257 2.46 16.55 11.60
C ALA A 257 0.95 16.71 11.71
N ASP A 258 0.20 16.10 10.80
CA ASP A 258 -1.27 16.07 10.79
C ASP A 258 -1.82 15.47 12.09
N MET A 259 -1.33 14.30 12.50
CA MET A 259 -1.74 13.65 13.75
C MET A 259 -1.44 14.49 15.00
N LEU A 260 -0.30 15.18 15.05
CA LEU A 260 0.04 16.02 16.21
C LEU A 260 -0.81 17.30 16.26
N GLU A 261 -1.20 17.83 15.10
CA GLU A 261 -2.15 18.94 14.99
C GLU A 261 -3.53 18.51 15.47
N GLU A 262 -4.05 17.38 14.99
CA GLU A 262 -5.35 16.83 15.40
C GLU A 262 -5.42 16.53 16.91
N GLN A 263 -4.29 16.14 17.51
CA GLN A 263 -4.16 15.90 18.96
C GLN A 263 -4.01 17.20 19.77
N GLY A 264 -3.91 18.37 19.12
CA GLY A 264 -3.69 19.66 19.76
C GLY A 264 -2.32 19.80 20.42
N ILE A 265 -1.35 18.97 20.01
CA ILE A 265 0.04 19.03 20.50
C ILE A 265 0.78 20.18 19.79
N VAL A 266 0.42 20.45 18.54
CA VAL A 266 0.97 21.52 17.70
C VAL A 266 -0.18 22.35 17.16
N SER A 267 -0.04 23.67 17.19
CA SER A 267 -0.99 24.55 16.52
C SER A 267 -0.68 24.62 15.02
N VAL A 268 -1.70 24.67 14.16
CA VAL A 268 -1.50 24.83 12.71
C VAL A 268 -0.67 26.08 12.37
N GLU A 269 -0.72 27.12 13.19
CA GLU A 269 0.06 28.36 13.03
C GLU A 269 1.56 28.22 13.30
N GLU A 270 2.00 27.09 13.86
CA GLU A 270 3.43 26.78 14.08
C GLU A 270 4.11 26.29 12.79
N PHE A 271 3.33 25.91 11.78
CA PHE A 271 3.86 25.52 10.47
C PHE A 271 4.08 26.74 9.56
N HIS A 272 5.03 26.62 8.64
CA HIS A 272 5.33 27.67 7.66
C HIS A 272 4.12 27.96 6.77
N GLU A 273 3.90 29.23 6.39
CA GLU A 273 2.71 29.66 5.62
C GLU A 273 2.53 28.92 4.30
N ASP A 274 3.62 28.49 3.67
CA ASP A 274 3.62 27.68 2.43
C ASP A 274 2.98 26.28 2.61
N LEU A 275 2.82 25.83 3.86
CA LEU A 275 2.21 24.55 4.21
C LEU A 275 0.73 24.69 4.55
N LEU A 276 0.21 25.91 4.57
CA LEU A 276 -1.11 26.21 5.09
C LEU A 276 -2.09 26.52 3.97
N VAL A 277 -3.26 25.89 4.02
CA VAL A 277 -4.40 26.22 3.17
C VAL A 277 -5.47 26.88 4.01
N ARG A 278 -5.97 28.02 3.54
CA ARG A 278 -7.13 28.68 4.14
C ARG A 278 -8.39 28.23 3.40
N GLU A 279 -9.30 27.64 4.17
CA GLU A 279 -10.59 27.19 3.69
C GLU A 279 -11.59 28.35 3.54
N ASP A 280 -12.67 28.12 2.79
CA ASP A 280 -13.71 29.11 2.52
C ASP A 280 -14.43 29.59 3.80
N ASP A 281 -14.46 28.76 4.84
CA ASP A 281 -15.01 29.11 6.15
C ASP A 281 -14.05 29.92 7.04
N GLY A 282 -12.84 30.18 6.56
CA GLY A 282 -11.80 30.92 7.24
C GLY A 282 -10.92 30.09 8.17
N SER A 283 -11.16 28.79 8.30
CA SER A 283 -10.26 27.86 8.97
C SER A 283 -8.95 27.70 8.20
N VAL A 284 -7.91 27.25 8.91
CA VAL A 284 -6.58 27.00 8.34
C VAL A 284 -6.23 25.56 8.68
N ARG A 285 -5.71 24.83 7.70
CA ARG A 285 -5.23 23.45 7.87
C ARG A 285 -3.92 23.25 7.12
N LEU A 286 -3.26 22.13 7.40
CA LEU A 286 -2.15 21.66 6.58
C LEU A 286 -2.62 21.35 5.16
N THR A 287 -1.79 21.71 4.17
CA THR A 287 -2.01 21.38 2.77
C THR A 287 -1.99 19.87 2.57
N ASP A 288 -2.98 19.36 1.84
CA ASP A 288 -3.04 17.98 1.35
C ASP A 288 -2.65 17.90 -0.13
N ASP A 289 -2.20 19.01 -0.74
CA ASP A 289 -1.81 19.06 -2.15
C ASP A 289 -0.55 18.20 -2.40
N PRO A 290 -0.66 17.08 -3.15
CA PRO A 290 0.47 16.19 -3.41
C PRO A 290 1.62 16.88 -4.14
N ALA A 291 1.35 17.91 -4.96
CA ALA A 291 2.38 18.66 -5.66
C ALA A 291 3.20 19.53 -4.71
N VAL A 292 2.57 20.04 -3.65
CA VAL A 292 3.25 20.78 -2.59
C VAL A 292 4.01 19.82 -1.68
N LEU A 293 3.36 18.74 -1.23
CA LEU A 293 3.95 17.76 -0.32
C LEU A 293 5.14 17.00 -0.90
N SER A 294 5.19 16.80 -2.22
CA SER A 294 6.34 16.18 -2.90
C SER A 294 7.59 17.07 -2.98
N SER A 295 7.53 18.33 -2.55
CA SER A 295 8.68 19.23 -2.51
C SER A 295 9.60 18.92 -1.31
N ARG A 296 10.89 18.72 -1.59
CA ARG A 296 11.92 18.59 -0.51
C ARG A 296 11.94 19.78 0.45
N ASN A 297 11.60 20.98 -0.04
CA ASN A 297 11.54 22.17 0.81
C ASN A 297 10.43 22.05 1.86
N VAL A 298 9.26 21.55 1.44
CA VAL A 298 8.09 21.35 2.31
C VAL A 298 8.40 20.33 3.41
N ARG A 299 9.02 19.21 3.05
CA ARG A 299 9.47 18.20 4.03
C ARG A 299 10.40 18.80 5.09
N ASN A 300 11.40 19.57 4.68
CA ASN A 300 12.34 20.18 5.62
C ASN A 300 11.63 21.17 6.56
N LEU A 301 10.70 21.97 6.03
CA LEU A 301 9.90 22.89 6.86
C LEU A 301 9.04 22.14 7.89
N LEU A 302 8.45 20.99 7.52
CA LEU A 302 7.74 20.14 8.46
C LEU A 302 8.67 19.56 9.52
N LEU A 303 9.81 18.97 9.13
CA LEU A 303 10.79 18.44 10.10
C LEU A 303 11.32 19.51 11.05
N GLU A 304 11.58 20.73 10.55
CA GLU A 304 12.02 21.86 11.37
C GLU A 304 10.95 22.31 12.38
N ALA A 305 9.67 22.31 11.98
CA ALA A 305 8.57 22.58 12.89
C ALA A 305 8.46 21.46 13.94
N LEU A 306 8.50 20.20 13.51
CA LEU A 306 8.40 19.03 14.38
C LEU A 306 9.54 18.95 15.41
N ALA A 307 10.76 19.32 15.00
CA ALA A 307 11.93 19.35 15.88
C ALA A 307 11.80 20.35 17.05
N GLN A 308 10.98 21.40 16.90
CA GLN A 308 10.75 22.41 17.95
C GLN A 308 9.74 21.95 19.01
N ILE A 309 8.96 20.89 18.72
CA ILE A 309 7.90 20.44 19.60
C ILE A 309 8.48 19.68 20.81
N GLY A 310 8.76 20.39 21.89
CA GLY A 310 9.24 19.80 23.15
C GLY A 310 10.62 20.27 23.60
N SER A 311 11.25 21.21 22.88
CA SER A 311 12.37 22.02 23.41
C SER A 311 11.88 23.14 24.31
#